data_AF-A0A960AZ08-F1
#
_entry.id   AF-A0A960AZ08-F1
#
_cell.length_a   1.000
_cell.length_b   1.000
_cell.length_c   1.000
_cell.angle_alpha   90.00
_cell.angle_beta   90.00
_cell.angle_gamma   90.00
#
_symmetry.space_group_name_H-M   'P 1'
#
loop_
_entity.id
_entity.type
_entity.pdbx_description
1 polymer ?
#
loop_
_entity_poly.entity_id
_entity_poly.type
_entity_poly.pdbx_seq_one_letter_code
_entity_poly.pdbx_strand_id
1 'polypeptide(L)'
;MDLLTTVVEHHLWLTGEMVRLAERLTDDQLDQPIELDVDEDRQTIRSLLSRLIGQMAMWNAAVATRDYDWSVEDHESLPSMRERLAIEGPTFFGHVHEVVESHRLDDGDPMRWVAERA
;
A
#
# COMPACT_ATOMS: atom_id res chain seq x y z
N MET A 1 -15.10 16.41 6.93
CA MET A 1 -13.86 15.64 6.77
C MET A 1 -13.95 14.48 7.73
N ASP A 2 -14.08 13.27 7.18
CA ASP A 2 -14.06 12.04 7.95
C ASP A 2 -12.61 11.69 8.34
N LEU A 3 -12.43 11.14 9.54
CA LEU A 3 -11.09 10.84 10.08
C LEU A 3 -10.38 9.78 9.25
N LEU A 4 -11.09 8.75 8.76
CA LEU A 4 -10.48 7.67 7.96
C LEU A 4 -9.98 8.21 6.63
N THR A 5 -10.77 9.04 5.95
CA THR A 5 -10.34 9.72 4.71
C THR A 5 -9.07 10.52 4.94
N THR A 6 -8.99 11.33 6.00
CA THR A 6 -7.79 12.12 6.33
C THR A 6 -6.57 11.27 6.65
N VAL A 7 -6.74 10.16 7.38
CA VAL A 7 -5.63 9.23 7.68
C VAL A 7 -5.10 8.58 6.41
N VAL A 8 -5.97 8.18 5.49
CA VAL A 8 -5.55 7.56 4.23
C VAL A 8 -4.86 8.56 3.30
N GLU A 9 -5.37 9.80 3.19
CA GLU A 9 -4.68 10.88 2.47
C GLU A 9 -3.26 11.08 3.01
N HIS A 10 -3.12 11.10 4.34
CA HIS A 10 -1.81 11.23 4.97
C HIS A 10 -0.90 10.02 4.69
N HIS A 11 -1.44 8.79 4.73
CA HIS A 11 -0.69 7.58 4.39
C HIS A 11 -0.14 7.62 2.96
N LEU A 12 -0.96 8.04 1.99
CA LEU A 12 -0.53 8.19 0.60
C LEU A 12 0.58 9.23 0.45
N TRP A 13 0.40 10.39 1.06
CA TRP A 13 1.40 11.45 1.06
C TRP A 13 2.72 10.97 1.70
N LEU A 14 2.65 10.36 2.88
CA LEU A 14 3.84 9.92 3.61
C LEU A 14 4.59 8.84 2.85
N THR A 15 3.89 7.87 2.26
CA THR A 15 4.50 6.81 1.45
C THR A 15 5.20 7.40 0.23
N GLY A 16 4.59 8.36 -0.45
CA GLY A 16 5.22 9.08 -1.56
C GLY A 16 6.47 9.85 -1.14
N GLU A 17 6.43 10.52 0.01
CA GLU A 17 7.60 11.22 0.55
C GLU A 17 8.72 10.28 0.96
N MET A 18 8.41 9.11 1.52
CA MET A 18 9.42 8.11 1.85
C MET A 18 10.10 7.56 0.59
N VAL A 19 9.34 7.24 -0.47
CA VAL A 19 9.90 6.82 -1.76
C VAL A 19 10.78 7.92 -2.37
N ARG A 20 10.34 9.19 -2.29
CA ARG A 20 11.13 10.34 -2.76
C ARG A 20 12.42 10.53 -1.96
N LEU A 21 12.40 10.36 -0.64
CA LEU A 21 13.58 10.48 0.20
C LEU A 21 14.56 9.32 -0.01
N ALA A 22 14.04 8.12 -0.29
CA ALA A 22 14.83 6.93 -0.58
C ALA A 22 15.74 7.09 -1.82
N GLU A 23 15.42 8.00 -2.75
CA GLU A 23 16.28 8.33 -3.91
C GLU A 23 17.67 8.86 -3.51
N ARG A 24 17.86 9.24 -2.25
CA ARG A 24 19.15 9.70 -1.72
C ARG A 24 20.08 8.56 -1.31
N LEU A 25 19.58 7.32 -1.31
CA LEU A 25 20.31 6.12 -0.91
C LEU A 25 20.87 5.41 -2.15
N THR A 26 22.00 4.74 -1.98
CA THR A 26 22.50 3.79 -3.00
C THR A 26 21.69 2.49 -2.96
N ASP A 27 21.77 1.69 -4.02
CA ASP A 27 21.12 0.37 -4.04
C ASP A 27 21.59 -0.51 -2.88
N ASP A 28 22.90 -0.56 -2.60
CA ASP A 28 23.44 -1.30 -1.45
C ASP A 28 22.84 -0.85 -0.11
N GLN A 29 22.52 0.44 0.04
CA GLN A 29 21.90 0.97 1.25
C GLN A 29 20.40 0.65 1.31
N LEU A 30 19.71 0.64 0.16
CA LEU A 30 18.30 0.24 0.07
C LEU A 30 18.10 -1.24 0.42
N ASP A 31 19.10 -2.06 0.09
CA ASP A 31 19.11 -3.52 0.27
C ASP A 31 19.81 -3.96 1.57
N GLN A 32 20.26 -3.00 2.38
CA GLN A 32 20.78 -3.30 3.71
C GLN A 32 19.64 -3.79 4.63
N PRO A 33 19.83 -4.91 5.35
CA PRO A 33 18.86 -5.37 6.34
C PRO A 33 18.67 -4.33 7.45
N ILE A 34 17.42 -4.09 7.82
CA ILE A 34 17.07 -3.27 8.98
C ILE A 34 17.34 -4.10 10.24
N GLU A 35 18.27 -3.64 11.08
CA GLU A 35 18.69 -4.36 12.31
C GLU A 35 17.78 -4.08 13.52
N LEU A 36 16.77 -3.23 13.36
CA LEU A 36 15.75 -3.00 14.38
C LEU A 36 14.74 -4.15 14.35
N ASP A 37 14.40 -4.69 15.53
CA ASP A 37 13.29 -5.64 15.69
C ASP A 37 11.96 -4.91 15.45
N VAL A 38 11.57 -4.79 14.19
CA VAL A 38 10.28 -4.22 13.78
C VAL A 38 9.27 -5.32 13.44
N ASP A 39 9.75 -6.50 13.04
CA ASP A 39 8.95 -7.66 12.63
C ASP A 39 9.78 -8.97 12.72
N GLU A 40 9.14 -10.14 12.64
CA GLU A 40 9.82 -11.44 12.55
C GLU A 40 10.55 -11.63 11.19
N ASP A 41 10.10 -10.91 10.16
CA ASP A 41 10.66 -10.95 8.83
C ASP A 41 11.87 -10.02 8.68
N ARG A 42 12.94 -10.54 8.06
CA ARG A 42 14.10 -9.74 7.66
C ARG A 42 13.70 -8.80 6.52
N GLN A 43 13.61 -7.51 6.82
CA GLN A 43 13.24 -6.47 5.86
C GLN A 43 14.41 -5.53 5.55
N THR A 44 14.41 -5.01 4.32
CA THR A 44 15.23 -3.89 3.84
C THR A 44 14.34 -2.67 3.57
N ILE A 45 14.93 -1.49 3.40
CA ILE A 45 14.17 -0.28 3.03
C ILE A 45 13.43 -0.51 1.70
N ARG A 46 14.06 -1.17 0.72
CA ARG A 46 13.43 -1.50 -0.57
C ARG A 46 12.20 -2.37 -0.39
N SER A 47 12.34 -3.50 0.31
CA SER A 47 11.24 -4.44 0.52
C SER A 47 10.09 -3.81 1.32
N LEU A 48 10.40 -2.99 2.34
CA LEU A 48 9.39 -2.33 3.16
C LEU A 48 8.58 -1.30 2.35
N LEU A 49 9.25 -0.46 1.55
CA LEU A 49 8.56 0.52 0.71
C LEU A 49 7.71 -0.17 -0.36
N SER A 50 8.25 -1.21 -1.00
CA SER A 50 7.47 -2.01 -1.95
C SER A 50 6.24 -2.64 -1.30
N ARG A 51 6.40 -3.15 -0.07
CA ARG A 51 5.33 -3.80 0.70
C ARG A 51 4.23 -2.81 1.10
N LEU A 52 4.57 -1.60 1.51
CA LEU A 52 3.57 -0.55 1.82
C LEU A 52 2.68 -0.25 0.59
N ILE A 53 3.29 -0.17 -0.60
CA ILE A 53 2.55 0.01 -1.85
C ILE A 53 1.74 -1.24 -2.20
N GLY A 54 2.33 -2.43 -2.00
CA GLY A 54 1.69 -3.71 -2.25
C GLY A 54 0.44 -3.95 -1.42
N GLN A 55 0.40 -3.49 -0.17
CA GLN A 55 -0.79 -3.56 0.67
C GLN A 55 -1.99 -2.82 0.07
N MET A 56 -1.79 -1.64 -0.52
CA MET A 56 -2.85 -0.91 -1.23
C MET A 56 -3.29 -1.64 -2.50
N ALA A 57 -2.32 -2.13 -3.28
CA ALA A 57 -2.58 -2.86 -4.51
C ALA A 57 -3.32 -4.18 -4.27
N MET A 58 -3.04 -4.86 -3.16
CA MET A 58 -3.74 -6.07 -2.71
C MET A 58 -5.20 -5.78 -2.37
N TRP A 59 -5.49 -4.65 -1.70
CA TRP A 59 -6.87 -4.22 -1.47
C TRP A 59 -7.60 -3.90 -2.78
N ASN A 60 -6.97 -3.17 -3.69
CA ASN A 60 -7.52 -2.89 -5.01
C ASN A 60 -7.79 -4.19 -5.79
N ALA A 61 -6.91 -5.18 -5.64
CA ALA A 61 -7.08 -6.50 -6.23
C ALA A 61 -8.30 -7.24 -5.68
N ALA A 62 -8.44 -7.28 -4.35
CA ALA A 62 -9.55 -7.90 -3.66
C ALA A 62 -10.89 -7.27 -4.05
N VAL A 63 -10.98 -5.93 -4.06
CA VAL A 63 -12.20 -5.20 -4.47
C VAL A 63 -12.56 -5.48 -5.93
N ALA A 64 -11.57 -5.59 -6.81
CA ALA A 64 -11.77 -5.92 -8.22
C ALA A 64 -11.91 -7.43 -8.51
N THR A 65 -11.90 -8.29 -7.49
CA THR A 65 -11.93 -9.77 -7.64
C THR A 65 -10.85 -10.28 -8.61
N ARG A 66 -9.65 -9.70 -8.54
CA ARG A 66 -8.47 -10.11 -9.31
C ARG A 66 -7.41 -10.67 -8.37
N ASP A 67 -6.56 -11.54 -8.90
CA ASP A 67 -5.39 -12.01 -8.18
C ASP A 67 -4.36 -10.87 -8.01
N TYR A 68 -3.65 -10.91 -6.88
CA TYR A 68 -2.52 -10.03 -6.61
C TYR A 68 -1.21 -10.71 -7.02
N ASP A 69 -0.41 -10.00 -7.81
CA ASP A 69 0.90 -10.48 -8.24
C ASP A 69 1.97 -10.13 -7.21
N TRP A 70 2.35 -11.12 -6.42
CA TRP A 70 3.38 -11.02 -5.39
C TRP A 70 4.79 -10.84 -5.95
N SER A 71 5.03 -11.20 -7.22
CA SER A 71 6.37 -11.11 -7.81
C SER A 71 6.86 -9.67 -7.98
N VAL A 72 5.94 -8.70 -7.97
CA VAL A 72 6.25 -7.27 -8.12
C VAL A 72 6.99 -6.71 -6.89
N GLU A 73 6.86 -7.36 -5.72
CA GLU A 73 7.56 -6.91 -4.50
C GLU A 73 9.06 -7.32 -4.46
N ASP A 74 9.51 -8.16 -5.39
CA ASP A 74 10.87 -8.68 -5.43
C ASP A 74 11.82 -7.72 -6.17
N HIS A 75 12.80 -7.15 -5.45
CA HIS A 75 13.84 -6.25 -5.98
C HIS A 75 13.33 -5.07 -6.83
N GLU A 76 12.16 -4.52 -6.50
CA GLU A 76 11.57 -3.40 -7.24
C GLU A 76 12.46 -2.13 -7.20
N SER A 77 12.54 -1.41 -8.33
CA SER A 77 13.25 -0.14 -8.40
C SER A 77 12.40 1.03 -7.85
N LEU A 78 13.04 2.06 -7.28
CA LEU A 78 12.32 3.24 -6.78
C LEU A 78 11.46 3.96 -7.85
N PRO A 79 11.88 4.08 -9.13
CA PRO A 79 11.02 4.61 -10.18
C PRO A 79 9.76 3.75 -10.40
N SER A 80 9.90 2.42 -10.42
CA SER A 80 8.76 1.49 -10.51
C SER A 80 7.80 1.66 -9.33
N MET A 81 8.34 1.77 -8.11
CA MET A 81 7.53 2.02 -6.91
C MET A 81 6.71 3.31 -7.05
N ARG A 82 7.32 4.39 -7.56
CA ARG A 82 6.63 5.67 -7.77
C ARG A 82 5.50 5.53 -8.79
N GLU A 83 5.74 4.87 -9.91
CA GLU A 83 4.74 4.62 -10.94
C GLU A 83 3.57 3.80 -10.38
N ARG A 84 3.88 2.74 -9.63
CA ARG A 84 2.89 1.89 -8.99
C ARG A 84 2.07 2.64 -7.94
N LEU A 85 2.70 3.44 -7.08
CA LEU A 85 2.02 4.29 -6.10
C LEU A 85 1.07 5.30 -6.77
N ALA A 86 1.49 5.88 -7.90
CA ALA A 86 0.66 6.84 -8.64
C ALA A 86 -0.62 6.23 -9.22
N ILE A 87 -0.66 4.91 -9.41
CA ILE A 87 -1.83 4.16 -9.88
C ILE A 87 -2.62 3.62 -8.68
N GLU A 88 -1.97 2.84 -7.82
CA GLU A 88 -2.64 2.07 -6.77
C GLU A 88 -3.14 2.97 -5.63
N GLY A 89 -2.43 4.07 -5.33
CA GLY A 89 -2.80 5.01 -4.27
C GLY A 89 -4.15 5.68 -4.50
N PRO A 90 -4.37 6.38 -5.64
CA PRO A 90 -5.66 6.99 -5.96
C PRO A 90 -6.81 5.98 -6.04
N THR A 91 -6.58 4.78 -6.58
CA THR A 91 -7.60 3.73 -6.64
C THR A 91 -8.02 3.28 -5.24
N PHE A 92 -7.04 3.01 -4.38
CA PHE A 92 -7.30 2.63 -2.98
C PHE A 92 -8.07 3.71 -2.23
N PHE A 93 -7.66 4.97 -2.39
CA PHE A 93 -8.36 6.10 -1.79
C PHE A 93 -9.82 6.21 -2.26
N GLY A 94 -10.07 5.98 -3.55
CA GLY A 94 -11.44 5.95 -4.11
C GLY A 94 -12.32 4.91 -3.42
N HIS A 95 -11.80 3.70 -3.18
CA HIS A 95 -12.53 2.65 -2.46
C HIS A 95 -12.83 3.04 -1.01
N VAL A 96 -11.85 3.60 -0.29
CA VAL A 96 -12.06 4.08 1.09
C VAL A 96 -13.12 5.18 1.13
N HIS A 97 -13.04 6.14 0.20
CA HIS A 97 -14.00 7.23 0.12
C HIS A 97 -15.43 6.71 -0.10
N GLU A 98 -15.63 5.75 -1.01
CA GLU A 98 -16.94 5.13 -1.27
C GLU A 98 -17.52 4.43 -0.04
N VAL A 99 -16.69 3.69 0.70
CA VAL A 99 -17.11 2.99 1.93
C VAL A 99 -17.52 3.97 3.02
N VAL A 100 -16.75 5.06 3.20
CA VAL A 100 -17.05 6.11 4.17
C VAL A 100 -18.34 6.84 3.81
N GLU A 101 -18.50 7.26 2.54
CA GLU A 101 -19.72 7.96 2.08
C GLU A 101 -20.97 7.10 2.23
N SER A 102 -20.86 5.80 1.97
CA SER A 102 -21.98 4.87 2.10
C SER A 102 -22.36 4.53 3.56
N HIS A 103 -21.65 5.07 4.56
CA HIS A 103 -21.85 4.79 5.99
C HIS A 103 -21.78 3.28 6.33
N ARG A 104 -21.03 2.52 5.55
CA ARG A 104 -20.92 1.05 5.67
C ARG A 104 -19.79 0.60 6.60
N LEU A 105 -19.27 1.51 7.41
CA LEU A 105 -18.18 1.23 8.35
C LEU A 105 -18.60 0.18 9.41
N ASP A 106 -19.89 0.07 9.70
CA ASP A 106 -20.46 -0.87 10.67
C ASP A 106 -20.72 -2.28 10.12
N ASP A 107 -20.53 -2.53 8.81
CA ASP A 107 -20.79 -3.85 8.19
C ASP A 107 -19.77 -4.94 8.62
N GLY A 108 -18.78 -4.58 9.43
CA GLY A 108 -18.07 -5.45 10.39
C GLY A 108 -17.22 -6.60 9.84
N ASP A 109 -17.30 -6.90 8.54
CA ASP A 109 -16.50 -7.94 7.91
C ASP A 109 -16.13 -7.53 6.46
N PRO A 110 -14.91 -7.03 6.23
CA PRO A 110 -14.41 -6.70 4.90
C PRO A 110 -14.52 -7.87 3.91
N MET A 111 -14.49 -9.12 4.39
CA MET A 111 -14.56 -10.32 3.55
C MET A 111 -16.00 -10.66 3.13
N ARG A 112 -16.99 -10.32 3.95
CA ARG A 112 -18.40 -10.55 3.64
C ARG A 112 -18.90 -9.66 2.50
N TRP A 113 -18.40 -8.43 2.40
CA TRP A 113 -18.73 -7.51 1.31
C TRP A 113 -18.25 -8.01 -0.06
N VAL A 114 -17.06 -8.63 -0.11
CA VAL A 114 -16.49 -9.22 -1.33
C VAL A 114 -17.29 -10.46 -1.75
N ALA A 115 -17.74 -11.28 -0.79
CA ALA A 115 -18.54 -12.47 -1.07
C ALA A 115 -19.95 -12.17 -1.61
N GLU A 116 -20.53 -11.02 -1.29
CA GLU A 116 -21.87 -10.63 -1.75
C GLU A 116 -21.88 -10.07 -3.20
N ARG A 117 -20.72 -9.85 -3.83
CA ARG A 117 -20.59 -9.32 -5.21
C ARG A 117 -19.90 -10.26 -6.21
N ALA A 118 -19.55 -11.48 -5.81
CA ALA A 118 -19.04 -12.55 -6.68
C ALA A 118 -20.15 -13.52 -7.09
#